data_AF-A0A833LPD6-F1
#
_entry.id   AF-A0A833LPD6-F1
#
_cell.length_a   1.000
_cell.length_b   1.000
_cell.length_c   1.000
_cell.angle_alpha   90.00
_cell.angle_beta   90.00
_cell.angle_gamma   90.00
#
_symmetry.space_group_name_H-M   'P 1'
#
loop_
_entity.id
_entity.type
_entity.pdbx_description
1 polymer ?
#
loop_
_entity_poly.entity_id
_entity_poly.type
_entity_poly.pdbx_seq_one_letter_code
_entity_poly.pdbx_strand_id
1 'polypeptide(L)' 'GGTGDVLTGVIAALLAQRMPAWDAACVGVAAHARAGDLAAREGMRGLIARDLWPLLRRVLNGLER' A
#
# COMPACT_ATOMS: atom_id res chain seq x y z
N GLY A 1 -9.16 9.25 -7.72
CA GLY A 1 -9.91 8.66 -6.58
C GLY A 1 -9.73 7.15 -6.58
N GLY A 2 -10.06 6.47 -5.47
CA GLY A 2 -9.93 5.00 -5.31
C GLY A 2 -8.77 4.54 -4.42
N THR A 3 -7.94 5.45 -3.94
CA THR A 3 -6.80 5.17 -3.05
C THR A 3 -7.24 4.53 -1.73
N GLY A 4 -8.42 4.91 -1.21
CA GLY A 4 -9.03 4.30 -0.03
C GLY A 4 -9.46 2.84 -0.26
N ASP A 5 -9.95 2.51 -1.46
CA ASP A 5 -10.33 1.13 -1.81
C ASP A 5 -9.10 0.22 -1.85
N VAL A 6 -7.98 0.75 -2.38
CA VAL A 6 -6.68 0.05 -2.37
C VAL A 6 -6.22 -0.23 -0.95
N LEU A 7 -6.22 0.80 -0.08
CA LEU A 7 -5.85 0.63 1.33
C LEU A 7 -6.76 -0.40 2.03
N THR A 8 -8.06 -0.32 1.78
CA THR A 8 -9.05 -1.26 2.35
C THR A 8 -8.77 -2.69 1.89
N GLY A 9 -8.50 -2.90 0.60
CA GLY A 9 -8.15 -4.21 0.05
C GLY A 9 -6.87 -4.79 0.65
N VAL A 10 -5.84 -3.96 0.87
CA VAL A 10 -4.60 -4.39 1.54
C VAL A 10 -4.88 -4.83 2.98
N ILE A 11 -5.61 -4.02 3.76
CA ILE A 11 -5.96 -4.36 5.14
C ILE A 11 -6.80 -5.64 5.18
N ALA A 12 -7.80 -5.77 4.30
CA ALA A 12 -8.63 -6.97 4.19
C ALA A 12 -7.80 -8.22 3.85
N ALA A 13 -6.81 -8.11 2.96
CA ALA A 13 -5.92 -9.22 2.63
C ALA A 13 -5.01 -9.62 3.79
N LEU A 14 -4.55 -8.67 4.62
CA LEU A 14 -3.77 -8.97 5.83
C LEU A 14 -4.64 -9.64 6.91
N LEU A 15 -5.87 -9.15 7.09
CA LEU A 15 -6.87 -9.79 7.96
C LEU A 15 -7.18 -11.22 7.52
N ALA A 16 -7.33 -11.46 6.21
CA ALA A 16 -7.55 -12.80 5.65
C ALA A 16 -6.37 -13.75 5.91
N GLN A 17 -5.16 -13.22 6.08
CA GLN A 17 -3.97 -13.96 6.50
C GLN A 17 -3.88 -14.15 8.04
N ARG A 18 -4.94 -13.81 8.77
CA ARG A 18 -5.07 -13.88 10.23
C ARG A 18 -4.13 -12.95 11.00
N MET A 19 -3.71 -11.84 10.40
CA MET A 19 -3.04 -10.77 11.13
C MET A 19 -4.05 -10.09 12.09
N PRO A 20 -3.65 -9.74 13.33
CA PRO A 20 -4.50 -8.97 14.23
C PRO A 20 -4.95 -7.65 13.58
N ALA A 21 -6.18 -7.22 13.86
CA ALA A 21 -6.77 -6.09 13.14
C ALA A 21 -5.99 -4.77 13.30
N TRP A 22 -5.45 -4.52 14.50
CA TRP A 22 -4.59 -3.37 14.75
C TRP A 22 -3.32 -3.43 13.89
N ASP A 23 -2.62 -4.55 13.90
CA ASP A 23 -1.38 -4.74 13.14
C ASP A 23 -1.64 -4.66 11.63
N ALA A 24 -2.74 -5.24 11.15
CA ALA A 24 -3.16 -5.17 9.74
C ALA A 24 -3.41 -3.73 9.30
N ALA A 25 -4.08 -2.92 10.14
CA ALA A 25 -4.29 -1.51 9.87
C ALA A 25 -2.96 -0.73 9.85
N CYS A 26 -2.09 -0.95 10.84
CA CYS A 26 -0.78 -0.31 10.91
C CYS A 26 0.08 -0.64 9.70
N VAL A 27 0.22 -1.93 9.36
CA VAL A 27 1.01 -2.39 8.21
C VAL A 27 0.41 -1.88 6.90
N GLY A 28 -0.91 -1.95 6.73
CA GLY A 28 -1.60 -1.49 5.53
C GLY A 28 -1.38 0.00 5.27
N VAL A 29 -1.56 0.85 6.29
CA VAL A 29 -1.35 2.30 6.19
C VAL A 29 0.13 2.63 5.95
N ALA A 30 1.04 1.99 6.66
CA ALA A 30 2.47 2.23 6.49
C ALA A 30 2.96 1.83 5.08
N ALA A 31 2.54 0.67 4.59
CA ALA A 31 2.88 0.21 3.24
C ALA A 31 2.29 1.13 2.16
N HIS A 32 1.07 1.60 2.36
CA HIS A 32 0.40 2.52 1.47
C HIS A 32 1.10 3.89 1.39
N ALA A 33 1.46 4.46 2.55
CA ALA A 33 2.21 5.71 2.62
C ALA A 33 3.58 5.58 1.93
N ARG A 34 4.31 4.50 2.21
CA ARG A 34 5.63 4.26 1.63
C ARG A 34 5.59 4.03 0.11
N ALA A 35 4.55 3.37 -0.40
CA ALA A 35 4.32 3.27 -1.83
C ALA A 35 4.05 4.65 -2.47
N GLY A 36 3.32 5.53 -1.78
CA GLY A 36 3.11 6.91 -2.21
C GLY A 36 4.41 7.71 -2.24
N ASP A 37 5.26 7.56 -1.23
CA ASP A 37 6.58 8.22 -1.18
C ASP A 37 7.49 7.76 -2.31
N LEU A 38 7.50 6.46 -2.63
CA LEU A 38 8.25 5.93 -3.77
C LEU A 38 7.75 6.53 -5.09
N ALA A 39 6.44 6.60 -5.31
CA ALA A 39 5.88 7.24 -6.50
C ALA A 39 6.27 8.72 -6.62
N ALA A 40 6.28 9.44 -5.48
CA ALA A 40 6.68 10.84 -5.44
C ALA A 40 8.17 11.02 -5.80
N ARG A 41 9.04 10.11 -5.35
CA ARG A 41 10.47 10.11 -5.73
C ARG A 41 10.70 9.86 -7.21
N GLU A 42 9.83 9.07 -7.85
CA GLU A 42 9.83 8.86 -9.30
C GLU A 42 9.24 10.05 -10.10
N GLY A 43 8.87 11.13 -9.41
CA GLY A 43 8.34 12.35 -10.04
C GLY A 43 6.90 12.22 -10.52
N MET A 44 6.18 11.16 -10.10
CA MET A 44 4.79 10.95 -10.52
C MET A 44 3.88 12.07 -10.00
N ARG A 45 2.99 12.54 -10.89
CA ARG A 45 1.94 13.51 -10.57
C ARG A 45 0.58 12.94 -10.94
N GLY A 46 -0.44 13.26 -10.16
CA GLY A 46 -1.81 12.79 -10.43
C GLY A 46 -2.00 11.29 -10.19
N LEU A 47 -1.31 10.74 -9.19
CA LEU A 47 -1.33 9.32 -8.84
C LEU A 47 -2.77 8.81 -8.67
N ILE A 48 -3.11 7.73 -9.36
CA ILE A 48 -4.38 7.03 -9.19
C ILE A 48 -4.17 5.66 -8.56
N ALA A 49 -5.25 5.07 -8.04
CA ALA A 49 -5.25 3.81 -7.31
C ALA A 49 -4.44 2.69 -7.99
N ARG A 50 -4.58 2.54 -9.32
CA ARG A 50 -3.90 1.47 -10.06
C ARG A 50 -2.39 1.65 -10.15
N ASP A 51 -1.90 2.89 -10.09
CA ASP A 51 -0.47 3.20 -10.19
C ASP A 51 0.27 2.77 -8.92
N LEU A 52 -0.47 2.64 -7.81
CA LEU A 52 0.09 2.27 -6.51
C LEU A 52 0.32 0.77 -6.36
N TRP A 53 -0.35 -0.09 -7.14
CA TRP A 53 -0.25 -1.55 -7.00
C TRP A 53 1.17 -2.12 -7.14
N PRO A 54 1.96 -1.74 -8.17
CA PRO A 54 3.31 -2.27 -8.32
C PRO A 54 4.21 -1.86 -7.15
N LEU A 55 4.05 -0.63 -6.65
CA LEU A 55 4.81 -0.09 -5.53
C LEU A 55 4.42 -0.75 -4.22
N LEU A 56 3.11 -0.91 -3.94
CA LEU A 56 2.61 -1.65 -2.78
C LEU A 56 3.14 -3.08 -2.75
N ARG A 57 3.15 -3.77 -3.89
CA ARG A 57 3.72 -5.12 -3.99
C ARG A 57 5.21 -5.13 -3.70
N ARG A 58 5.97 -4.12 -4.13
CA ARG A 58 7.40 -4.02 -3.80
C ARG A 58 7.62 -3.78 -2.30
N VAL A 59 6.88 -2.85 -1.71
CA VAL A 59 6.95 -2.53 -0.28
C VAL A 59 6.63 -3.76 0.57
N LEU A 60 5.48 -4.40 0.33
CA LEU A 60 5.01 -5.54 1.13
C LEU A 60 5.88 -6.79 1.00
N ASN A 61 6.60 -6.95 -0.12
CA ASN A 61 7.54 -8.07 -0.30
C ASN A 61 8.99 -7.71 0.10
N GLY A 62 9.25 -6.53 0.65
CA GLY A 62 10.60 -6.09 1.01
C GLY A 62 11.55 -5.94 -0.20
N LEU A 63 11.00 -5.64 -1.39
CA LEU A 63 11.73 -5.46 -2.65
C LEU A 63 12.04 -3.99 -2.97
N GLU A 64 11.92 -3.14 -1.95
CA GLU A 64 12.28 -1.73 -1.94
C GLU A 64 13.77 -1.58 -1.58
N ARG A 65 14.64 -1.86 -2.55
CA ARG A 65 16.07 -1.49 -2.45
C ARG A 65 16.31 -0.20 -3.22
#